data_AF-A0A078GI17-F1
#
_entry.id   AF-A0A078GI17-F1
#
_cell.length_a   1.000
_cell.length_b   1.000
_cell.length_c   1.000
_cell.angle_alpha   90.00
_cell.angle_beta   90.00
_cell.angle_gamma   90.00
#
_symmetry.space_group_name_H-M   'P 1'
#
loop_
_entity.id
_entity.type
_entity.pdbx_description
1 polymer ?
#
loop_
_entity_poly.entity_id
_entity_poly.type
_entity_poly.pdbx_seq_one_letter_code
_entity_poly.pdbx_strand_id
1 'polypeptide(L)'
;MNATGAKNRVSNVNGAEHFDIEVPDTAHQISSDSWFQVAFVLTTSINNAYVLGYTGTVMVPLGWVGGVIGLILASAISLYANILVAKLHEFGGKRHIRYRDLAGFIYGRKAYCVTWGLQYVNLFMINCGFIILAGSALKAVYVLFRDDHTMKLPYFIAIAGLVCAVFAIGVPHLSALGIWLGVSTILSLIYIIVAMVLSVKDGVKTPHSRNYEIQGSSISKLFTITAAAANLVFVFNTGMLPEIQATVKQPVVKNMVKALYFQFTLGLLPMYAVMFIGYWAYGSSTSTYLLNNVNGPVWVKALANISAFLQTVICLHIFASPSYEYMDTKFGIKGGTFVLKNLLFRIMARGGYLAVSTLLSALLPFLGDFMSLTGAVSTIPLTFILANHMYYKAKNDKLNTMQKLWHWLNVVFFSLMSVAATIAALRLIVVDSKNFHVFSDL
;
A
#
# COMPACT_ATOMS: atom_id res chain seq x y z
N MET A 1 45.26 -13.31 -33.21
CA MET A 1 45.70 -12.05 -32.57
C MET A 1 44.48 -11.50 -31.86
N ASN A 2 44.35 -11.66 -30.54
CA ASN A 2 44.86 -10.74 -29.50
C ASN A 2 44.30 -9.32 -29.67
N ALA A 3 43.72 -8.62 -28.68
CA ALA A 3 43.24 -8.94 -27.32
C ALA A 3 42.28 -7.77 -26.90
N THR A 4 41.65 -7.64 -25.72
CA THR A 4 41.71 -8.34 -24.42
C THR A 4 40.35 -8.21 -23.72
N GLY A 5 39.95 -9.15 -22.85
CA GLY A 5 38.80 -8.97 -21.95
C GLY A 5 39.20 -8.39 -20.59
N ALA A 6 38.48 -7.40 -20.08
CA ALA A 6 38.68 -6.82 -18.75
C ALA A 6 37.61 -7.30 -17.77
N LYS A 7 37.89 -8.39 -17.03
CA LYS A 7 37.12 -8.76 -15.84
C LYS A 7 37.52 -7.84 -14.68
N ASN A 8 36.59 -7.05 -14.16
CA ASN A 8 36.80 -6.32 -12.91
C ASN A 8 36.87 -7.30 -11.72
N ARG A 9 38.07 -7.77 -11.39
CA ARG A 9 38.38 -8.43 -10.11
C ARG A 9 38.65 -7.37 -9.06
N VAL A 10 37.73 -7.18 -8.11
CA VAL A 10 38.03 -6.52 -6.84
C VAL A 10 38.56 -7.61 -5.90
N SER A 11 39.88 -7.64 -5.71
CA SER A 11 40.50 -8.49 -4.67
C SER A 11 40.50 -7.75 -3.35
N ASN A 12 39.83 -8.29 -2.33
CA ASN A 12 40.12 -7.94 -0.95
C ASN A 12 40.17 -9.22 -0.10
N VAL A 13 41.30 -9.40 0.58
CA VAL A 13 41.58 -10.54 1.43
C VAL A 13 40.89 -10.34 2.77
N ASN A 14 39.98 -11.24 3.14
CA ASN A 14 39.71 -11.67 4.52
C ASN A 14 38.71 -12.85 4.49
N GLY A 15 39.00 -13.89 5.29
CA GLY A 15 38.33 -15.19 5.20
C GLY A 15 36.90 -15.21 5.73
N ALA A 16 35.93 -14.96 4.85
CA ALA A 16 34.55 -15.41 4.98
C ALA A 16 34.11 -16.03 3.66
N GLU A 17 33.39 -17.16 3.70
CA GLU A 17 32.83 -17.80 2.51
C GLU A 17 31.72 -16.93 1.90
N HIS A 18 32.12 -15.97 1.07
CA HIS A 18 31.21 -15.28 0.17
C HIS A 18 30.83 -16.25 -0.95
N PHE A 19 29.64 -16.85 -0.83
CA PHE A 19 28.95 -17.38 -2.00
C PHE A 19 28.75 -16.24 -3.01
N ASP A 20 29.25 -16.41 -4.23
CA ASP A 20 29.03 -15.47 -5.33
C ASP A 20 27.54 -15.49 -5.70
N ILE A 21 26.76 -14.57 -5.12
CA ILE A 21 25.32 -14.46 -5.36
C ILE A 21 25.09 -13.92 -6.78
N GLU A 22 24.41 -14.71 -7.61
CA GLU A 22 24.06 -14.30 -8.96
C GLU A 22 23.07 -13.11 -8.92
N VAL A 23 23.47 -11.98 -9.51
CA VAL A 23 22.67 -10.75 -9.62
C VAL A 23 22.05 -10.68 -11.02
N PRO A 24 20.72 -10.67 -11.17
CA PRO A 24 20.06 -10.47 -12.46
C PRO A 24 20.27 -9.06 -13.03
N ASP A 25 20.41 -8.96 -14.36
CA ASP A 25 20.37 -7.68 -15.08
C ASP A 25 19.03 -6.97 -14.85
N THR A 26 19.05 -5.77 -14.27
CA THR A 26 17.88 -4.89 -14.16
C THR A 26 18.26 -3.42 -14.37
N ALA A 27 17.26 -2.58 -14.63
CA ALA A 27 17.45 -1.14 -14.83
C ALA A 27 17.67 -0.35 -13.52
N HIS A 28 17.59 -0.99 -12.35
CA HIS A 28 17.63 -0.32 -11.05
C HIS A 28 19.03 -0.36 -10.43
N GLN A 29 19.35 0.63 -9.60
CA GLN A 29 20.54 0.57 -8.76
C GLN A 29 20.32 -0.50 -7.67
N ILE A 30 21.03 -1.62 -7.80
CA ILE A 30 21.00 -2.74 -6.85
C ILE A 30 22.09 -2.51 -5.80
N SER A 31 21.79 -2.75 -4.52
CA SER A 31 22.72 -2.69 -3.37
C SER A 31 23.28 -1.31 -2.97
N SER A 32 22.66 -0.20 -3.35
CA SER A 32 23.05 1.14 -2.89
C SER A 32 22.59 1.46 -1.47
N ASP A 33 21.38 1.02 -1.10
CA ASP A 33 20.63 1.72 -0.07
C ASP A 33 20.98 1.25 1.35
N SER A 34 21.10 2.22 2.27
CA SER A 34 21.27 1.91 3.69
C SER A 34 19.98 1.37 4.31
N TRP A 35 20.13 0.54 5.35
CA TRP A 35 18.99 -0.01 6.10
C TRP A 35 18.06 1.10 6.63
N PHE A 36 18.59 2.28 6.96
CA PHE A 36 17.82 3.41 7.50
C PHE A 36 17.01 4.13 6.42
N GLN A 37 17.59 4.34 5.22
CA GLN A 37 16.83 4.85 4.06
C GLN A 37 15.68 3.91 3.70
N VAL A 38 15.95 2.59 3.67
CA VAL A 38 14.92 1.58 3.39
C VAL A 38 13.85 1.54 4.49
N ALA A 39 14.23 1.68 5.76
CA ALA A 39 13.29 1.80 6.88
C ALA A 39 12.36 3.01 6.72
N PHE A 40 12.87 4.12 6.18
CA PHE A 40 12.10 5.32 5.90
C PHE A 40 11.16 5.15 4.69
N VAL A 41 11.62 4.50 3.61
CA VAL A 41 10.77 4.11 2.46
C VAL A 41 9.62 3.19 2.91
N LEU A 42 9.92 2.20 3.75
CA LEU A 42 8.91 1.29 4.31
C LEU A 42 7.92 2.02 5.25
N THR A 43 8.42 2.95 6.07
CA THR A 43 7.60 3.76 6.99
C THR A 43 6.66 4.71 6.23
N THR A 44 7.17 5.42 5.23
CA THR A 44 6.38 6.31 4.36
C THR A 44 5.39 5.55 3.49
N SER A 45 5.71 4.30 3.11
CA SER A 45 4.78 3.41 2.42
C SER A 45 3.54 3.07 3.25
N ILE A 46 3.63 2.99 4.58
CA ILE A 46 2.45 2.84 5.48
C ILE A 46 1.82 4.20 5.79
N ASN A 47 2.63 5.21 6.12
CA ASN A 47 2.17 6.56 6.48
C ASN A 47 1.84 7.44 5.27
N ASN A 48 1.21 6.84 4.26
CA ASN A 48 0.65 7.54 3.11
C ASN A 48 -0.78 8.04 3.40
N ALA A 49 -1.43 8.69 2.44
CA ALA A 49 -2.73 9.32 2.69
C ALA A 49 -3.85 8.34 3.13
N TYR A 50 -3.76 7.02 2.86
CA TYR A 50 -4.72 6.02 3.35
C TYR A 50 -4.87 6.02 4.88
N VAL A 51 -3.89 6.54 5.62
CA VAL A 51 -3.98 6.79 7.08
C VAL A 51 -5.20 7.62 7.45
N LEU A 52 -5.63 8.55 6.58
CA LEU A 52 -6.84 9.35 6.78
C LEU A 52 -8.13 8.54 6.64
N GLY A 53 -8.09 7.35 6.04
CA GLY A 53 -9.23 6.43 5.92
C GLY A 53 -9.27 5.33 6.98
N TYR A 54 -8.13 4.88 7.50
CA TYR A 54 -8.08 3.74 8.45
C TYR A 54 -8.93 3.97 9.71
N THR A 55 -9.07 5.21 10.20
CA THR A 55 -9.94 5.51 11.35
C THR A 55 -11.39 5.07 11.10
N GLY A 56 -12.00 5.50 10.00
CA GLY A 56 -13.38 5.13 9.65
C GLY A 56 -13.52 3.68 9.19
N THR A 57 -12.50 3.10 8.56
CA THR A 57 -12.59 1.77 7.92
C THR A 57 -12.12 0.61 8.79
N VAL A 58 -11.44 0.88 9.92
CA VAL A 58 -10.97 -0.11 10.89
C VAL A 58 -11.57 0.12 12.28
N MET A 59 -11.48 1.33 12.83
CA MET A 59 -11.88 1.57 14.23
C MET A 59 -13.40 1.63 14.41
N VAL A 60 -14.15 2.21 13.47
CA VAL A 60 -15.62 2.27 13.56
C VAL A 60 -16.28 0.87 13.52
N PRO A 61 -15.90 -0.07 12.62
CA PRO A 61 -16.50 -1.40 12.60
C PRO A 61 -16.07 -2.33 13.73
N LEU A 62 -14.83 -2.20 14.23
CA LEU A 62 -14.25 -3.10 15.24
C LEU A 62 -14.34 -2.57 16.67
N GLY A 63 -14.64 -1.28 16.84
CA GLY A 63 -14.61 -0.59 18.13
C GLY A 63 -13.21 -0.49 18.73
N TRP A 64 -13.13 -0.04 19.99
CA TRP A 64 -11.87 0.06 20.71
C TRP A 64 -11.17 -1.29 20.91
N VAL A 65 -11.90 -2.28 21.44
CA VAL A 65 -11.32 -3.59 21.79
C VAL A 65 -10.86 -4.33 20.54
N GLY A 66 -11.75 -4.48 19.54
CA GLY A 66 -11.43 -5.16 18.29
C GLY A 66 -10.40 -4.41 17.46
N GLY A 67 -10.48 -3.07 17.41
CA GLY A 67 -9.55 -2.23 16.65
C GLY A 67 -8.12 -2.27 17.21
N VAL A 68 -7.95 -2.04 18.52
CA VAL A 68 -6.61 -2.01 19.16
C VAL A 68 -5.97 -3.41 19.16
N ILE A 69 -6.70 -4.44 19.59
CA ILE A 69 -6.17 -5.82 19.59
C ILE A 69 -5.90 -6.27 18.15
N GLY A 70 -6.82 -5.98 17.23
CA GLY A 70 -6.69 -6.28 15.81
C GLY A 70 -5.46 -5.66 15.17
N LEU A 71 -5.17 -4.37 15.43
CA LEU A 71 -3.99 -3.69 14.91
C LEU A 71 -2.69 -4.26 15.46
N ILE A 72 -2.64 -4.57 16.77
CA ILE A 72 -1.45 -5.16 17.40
C ILE A 72 -1.18 -6.56 16.82
N LEU A 73 -2.20 -7.40 16.70
CA LEU A 73 -2.08 -8.75 16.11
C LEU A 73 -1.74 -8.69 14.62
N ALA A 74 -2.42 -7.83 13.85
CA ALA A 74 -2.14 -7.65 12.43
C ALA A 74 -0.72 -7.12 12.19
N SER A 75 -0.23 -6.18 13.01
CA SER A 75 1.16 -5.72 13.00
C SER A 75 2.15 -6.85 13.29
N ALA A 76 1.94 -7.62 14.35
CA ALA A 76 2.83 -8.72 14.74
C ALA A 76 2.90 -9.82 13.68
N ILE A 77 1.75 -10.25 13.14
CA ILE A 77 1.69 -11.30 12.12
C ILE A 77 2.22 -10.78 10.77
N SER A 78 1.99 -9.51 10.44
CA SER A 78 2.58 -8.88 9.25
C SER A 78 4.09 -8.77 9.35
N LEU A 79 4.64 -8.31 10.48
CA LEU A 79 6.08 -8.28 10.72
C LEU A 79 6.69 -9.69 10.55
N TYR A 80 6.04 -10.71 11.12
CA TYR A 80 6.46 -12.10 10.95
C TYR A 80 6.48 -12.51 9.46
N ALA A 81 5.39 -12.29 8.72
CA ALA A 81 5.27 -12.63 7.31
C ALA A 81 6.30 -11.89 6.42
N ASN A 82 6.50 -10.59 6.67
CA ASN A 82 7.55 -9.80 6.01
C ASN A 82 8.95 -10.38 6.27
N ILE A 83 9.26 -10.78 7.51
CA ILE A 83 10.53 -11.43 7.85
C ILE A 83 10.69 -12.79 7.15
N LEU A 84 9.60 -13.56 6.95
CA LEU A 84 9.66 -14.81 6.18
C LEU A 84 10.07 -14.55 4.73
N VAL A 85 9.39 -13.62 4.04
CA VAL A 85 9.72 -13.23 2.67
C VAL A 85 11.14 -12.69 2.58
N ALA A 86 11.54 -11.82 3.52
CA ALA A 86 12.86 -11.19 3.51
C ALA A 86 14.02 -12.20 3.69
N LYS A 87 13.79 -13.31 4.39
CA LYS A 87 14.75 -14.43 4.54
C LYS A 87 14.88 -15.30 3.28
N LEU A 88 13.97 -15.18 2.32
CA LEU A 88 13.98 -15.93 1.06
C LEU A 88 14.63 -15.16 -0.10
N HIS A 89 14.98 -13.88 0.10
CA HIS A 89 15.53 -12.99 -0.93
C HIS A 89 16.78 -13.53 -1.65
N GLU A 90 17.64 -14.25 -0.92
CA GLU A 90 18.88 -14.88 -1.42
C GLU A 90 18.77 -16.42 -1.43
N PHE A 91 17.54 -16.95 -1.54
CA PHE A 91 17.29 -18.39 -1.52
C PHE A 91 17.84 -19.10 -2.77
N GLY A 92 18.56 -20.20 -2.57
CA GLY A 92 19.17 -20.96 -3.66
C GLY A 92 20.43 -20.32 -4.25
N GLY A 93 21.07 -19.38 -3.55
CA GLY A 93 22.31 -18.72 -4.01
C GLY A 93 22.11 -17.62 -5.06
N LYS A 94 20.84 -17.28 -5.37
CA LYS A 94 20.47 -16.25 -6.35
C LYS A 94 19.68 -15.13 -5.65
N ARG A 95 19.90 -13.88 -6.06
CA ARG A 95 19.10 -12.74 -5.59
C ARG A 95 17.78 -12.68 -6.38
N HIS A 96 16.66 -12.89 -5.70
CA HIS A 96 15.32 -12.80 -6.31
C HIS A 96 14.79 -11.38 -6.14
N ILE A 97 14.71 -10.62 -7.24
CA ILE A 97 14.40 -9.19 -7.20
C ILE A 97 12.90 -8.91 -7.09
N ARG A 98 12.04 -9.74 -7.68
CA ARG A 98 10.58 -9.56 -7.68
C ARG A 98 9.88 -10.72 -6.97
N TYR A 99 8.76 -10.45 -6.32
CA TYR A 99 8.06 -11.49 -5.55
C TYR A 99 7.63 -12.69 -6.41
N ARG A 100 7.17 -12.41 -7.64
CA ARG A 100 6.80 -13.41 -8.65
C ARG A 100 7.98 -14.28 -9.10
N ASP A 101 9.20 -13.74 -9.13
CA ASP A 101 10.40 -14.46 -9.58
C ASP A 101 10.78 -15.51 -8.52
N LEU A 102 10.74 -15.11 -7.24
CA LEU A 102 10.94 -16.00 -6.09
C LEU A 102 9.86 -17.12 -6.03
N ALA A 103 8.59 -16.78 -6.23
CA ALA A 103 7.51 -17.76 -6.31
C ALA A 103 7.68 -18.72 -7.50
N GLY A 104 8.11 -18.19 -8.65
CA GLY A 104 8.44 -18.96 -9.84
C GLY A 104 9.62 -19.93 -9.64
N PHE A 105 10.64 -19.53 -8.87
CA PHE A 105 11.77 -20.39 -8.53
C PHE A 105 11.36 -21.56 -7.61
N ILE A 106 10.49 -21.31 -6.62
CA ILE A 106 10.09 -22.33 -5.62
C ILE A 106 8.99 -23.29 -6.14
N TYR A 107 8.12 -22.85 -7.06
CA TYR A 107 6.95 -23.63 -7.52
C TYR A 107 6.83 -23.80 -9.05
N GLY A 108 7.69 -23.17 -9.84
CA GLY A 108 7.64 -23.18 -11.29
C GLY A 108 6.64 -22.19 -11.91
N ARG A 109 6.54 -22.24 -13.24
CA ARG A 109 5.89 -21.21 -14.09
C ARG A 109 4.42 -20.94 -13.77
N LYS A 110 3.66 -21.92 -13.27
CA LYS A 110 2.24 -21.71 -12.88
C LYS A 110 2.12 -20.71 -11.71
N ALA A 111 2.93 -20.87 -10.67
CA ALA A 111 2.91 -19.98 -9.52
C ALA A 111 3.44 -18.58 -9.83
N TYR A 112 4.42 -18.46 -10.73
CA TYR A 112 4.85 -17.18 -11.28
C TYR A 112 3.66 -16.40 -11.85
N CYS A 113 2.85 -17.03 -12.72
CA CYS A 113 1.70 -16.38 -13.34
C CYS A 113 0.61 -16.00 -12.33
N VAL A 114 0.32 -16.86 -11.36
CA VAL A 114 -0.68 -16.59 -10.30
C VAL A 114 -0.23 -15.46 -9.38
N THR A 115 1.01 -15.50 -8.89
CA THR A 115 1.60 -14.44 -8.06
C THR A 115 1.65 -13.11 -8.81
N TRP A 116 1.98 -13.14 -10.10
CA TRP A 116 1.95 -11.95 -10.94
C TRP A 116 0.54 -11.37 -11.09
N GLY A 117 -0.46 -12.21 -11.37
CA GLY A 117 -1.86 -11.77 -11.45
C GLY A 117 -2.34 -11.13 -10.15
N LEU A 118 -2.06 -11.76 -9.01
CA LEU A 118 -2.39 -11.23 -7.68
C LEU A 118 -1.64 -9.92 -7.38
N GLN A 119 -0.34 -9.81 -7.69
CA GLN A 119 0.42 -8.55 -7.56
C GLN A 119 -0.21 -7.44 -8.42
N TYR A 120 -0.55 -7.71 -9.67
CA TYR A 120 -1.14 -6.71 -10.55
C TYR A 120 -2.51 -6.25 -10.06
N VAL A 121 -3.35 -7.19 -9.60
CA VAL A 121 -4.66 -6.91 -8.98
C VAL A 121 -4.50 -6.06 -7.70
N ASN A 122 -3.52 -6.37 -6.84
CA ASN A 122 -3.18 -5.56 -5.65
C ASN A 122 -2.84 -4.11 -6.02
N LEU A 123 -1.86 -3.92 -6.92
CA LEU A 123 -1.41 -2.59 -7.34
C LEU A 123 -2.52 -1.80 -8.06
N PHE A 124 -3.33 -2.45 -8.89
CA PHE A 124 -4.46 -1.81 -9.58
C PHE A 124 -5.51 -1.29 -8.61
N MET A 125 -5.96 -2.08 -7.63
CA MET A 125 -6.97 -1.63 -6.67
C MET A 125 -6.42 -0.60 -5.67
N ILE A 126 -5.13 -0.67 -5.31
CA ILE A 126 -4.44 0.40 -4.55
C ILE A 126 -4.45 1.71 -5.33
N ASN A 127 -4.14 1.68 -6.63
CA ASN A 127 -4.17 2.89 -7.44
C ASN A 127 -5.60 3.44 -7.60
N CYS A 128 -6.64 2.59 -7.65
CA CYS A 128 -8.03 3.04 -7.60
C CYS A 128 -8.36 3.74 -6.27
N GLY A 129 -8.02 3.14 -5.12
CA GLY A 129 -8.28 3.76 -3.82
C GLY A 129 -7.51 5.06 -3.59
N PHE A 130 -6.27 5.19 -4.11
CA PHE A 130 -5.57 6.48 -4.16
C PHE A 130 -6.32 7.52 -5.02
N ILE A 131 -6.90 7.15 -6.17
CA ILE A 131 -7.67 8.11 -7.00
C ILE A 131 -8.96 8.55 -6.29
N ILE A 132 -9.67 7.63 -5.61
CA ILE A 132 -10.82 7.97 -4.75
C ILE A 132 -10.39 8.97 -3.67
N LEU A 133 -9.31 8.68 -2.96
CA LEU A 133 -8.80 9.47 -1.84
C LEU A 133 -8.32 10.87 -2.26
N ALA A 134 -7.63 10.97 -3.41
CA ALA A 134 -7.24 12.24 -4.02
C ALA A 134 -8.48 13.07 -4.42
N GLY A 135 -9.53 12.43 -4.94
CA GLY A 135 -10.82 13.07 -5.19
C GLY A 135 -11.49 13.57 -3.91
N SER A 136 -11.50 12.78 -2.85
CA SER A 136 -12.02 13.17 -1.52
C SER A 136 -11.27 14.37 -0.94
N ALA A 137 -9.93 14.38 -1.05
CA ALA A 137 -9.09 15.50 -0.63
C ALA A 137 -9.40 16.78 -1.42
N LEU A 138 -9.55 16.71 -2.75
CA LEU A 138 -9.96 17.84 -3.58
C LEU A 138 -11.37 18.35 -3.24
N LYS A 139 -12.35 17.45 -3.08
CA LYS A 139 -13.72 17.81 -2.65
C LYS A 139 -13.70 18.52 -1.31
N ALA A 140 -12.90 18.03 -0.35
CA ALA A 140 -12.74 18.66 0.95
C ALA A 140 -12.11 20.06 0.87
N VAL A 141 -11.22 20.34 -0.10
CA VAL A 141 -10.77 21.72 -0.38
C VAL A 141 -11.91 22.57 -0.94
N TYR A 142 -12.68 22.06 -1.90
CA TYR A 142 -13.77 22.82 -2.53
C TYR A 142 -14.83 23.28 -1.52
N VAL A 143 -15.35 22.36 -0.71
CA VAL A 143 -16.39 22.61 0.31
C VAL A 143 -15.95 23.63 1.37
N LEU A 144 -14.65 23.82 1.61
CA LEU A 144 -14.14 24.85 2.52
C LEU A 144 -14.32 26.29 2.03
N PHE A 145 -14.47 26.49 0.72
CA PHE A 145 -14.64 27.82 0.11
C PHE A 145 -16.00 28.00 -0.55
N ARG A 146 -16.63 26.91 -1.01
CA ARG A 146 -17.89 26.92 -1.73
C ARG A 146 -18.61 25.58 -1.53
N ASP A 147 -19.63 25.57 -0.69
CA ASP A 147 -20.52 24.42 -0.49
C ASP A 147 -21.88 24.70 -1.13
N ASP A 148 -21.94 24.61 -2.46
CA ASP A 148 -23.16 24.80 -3.25
C ASP A 148 -23.72 23.48 -3.81
N HIS A 149 -23.13 22.35 -3.41
CA HIS A 149 -23.43 20.98 -3.85
C HIS A 149 -23.46 20.76 -5.39
N THR A 150 -22.89 21.68 -6.19
CA THR A 150 -22.85 21.53 -7.65
C THR A 150 -21.86 20.46 -8.10
N MET A 151 -20.69 20.43 -7.45
CA MET A 151 -19.60 19.51 -7.74
C MET A 151 -19.59 18.34 -6.75
N LYS A 152 -19.98 17.17 -7.25
CA LYS A 152 -19.99 15.89 -6.52
C LYS A 152 -18.64 15.18 -6.56
N LEU A 153 -18.42 14.25 -5.62
CA LEU A 153 -17.17 13.50 -5.47
C LEU A 153 -16.61 12.90 -6.78
N PRO A 154 -17.40 12.25 -7.66
CA PRO A 154 -16.87 11.67 -8.91
C PRO A 154 -16.21 12.67 -9.88
N TYR A 155 -16.62 13.94 -9.89
CA TYR A 155 -15.94 14.95 -10.71
C TYR A 155 -14.53 15.26 -10.16
N PHE A 156 -14.38 15.34 -8.83
CA PHE A 156 -13.08 15.50 -8.20
C PHE A 156 -12.19 14.27 -8.38
N ILE A 157 -12.77 13.07 -8.41
CA ILE A 157 -12.05 11.83 -8.74
C ILE A 157 -11.55 11.87 -10.20
N ALA A 158 -12.37 12.35 -11.15
CA ALA A 158 -11.95 12.53 -12.54
C ALA A 158 -10.81 13.56 -12.69
N ILE A 159 -10.88 14.70 -11.99
CA ILE A 159 -9.82 15.71 -11.93
C ILE A 159 -8.53 15.13 -11.31
N ALA A 160 -8.64 14.39 -10.20
CA ALA A 160 -7.51 13.72 -9.57
C ALA A 160 -6.85 12.71 -10.50
N GLY A 161 -7.64 11.88 -11.19
CA GLY A 161 -7.15 10.95 -12.21
C GLY A 161 -6.39 11.61 -13.35
N LEU A 162 -6.89 12.75 -13.84
CA LEU A 162 -6.20 13.56 -14.86
C LEU A 162 -4.85 14.09 -14.35
N VAL A 163 -4.80 14.63 -13.12
CA VAL A 163 -3.54 15.12 -12.51
C VAL A 163 -2.56 13.97 -12.31
N CYS A 164 -3.01 12.81 -11.83
CA CYS A 164 -2.21 11.59 -11.74
C CYS A 164 -1.66 11.14 -13.11
N ALA A 165 -2.45 11.25 -14.18
CA ALA A 165 -2.01 10.92 -15.54
C ALA A 165 -0.94 11.89 -16.05
N VAL A 166 -1.15 13.19 -15.90
CA VAL A 166 -0.16 14.22 -16.26
C VAL A 166 1.15 14.00 -15.49
N PHE A 167 1.07 13.74 -14.18
CA PHE A 167 2.24 13.44 -13.35
C PHE A 167 2.95 12.16 -13.80
N ALA A 168 2.22 11.07 -14.09
CA ALA A 168 2.81 9.80 -14.51
C ALA A 168 3.42 9.79 -15.93
N ILE A 169 3.00 10.74 -16.78
CA ILE A 169 3.62 11.00 -18.09
C ILE A 169 4.86 11.88 -17.93
N GLY A 170 4.74 12.95 -17.13
CA GLY A 170 5.77 13.98 -16.90
C GLY A 170 6.94 13.52 -16.03
N VAL A 171 6.73 12.58 -15.10
CA VAL A 171 7.79 11.95 -14.28
C VAL A 171 8.16 10.60 -14.91
N PRO A 172 9.31 10.48 -15.61
CA PRO A 172 9.57 9.33 -16.46
C PRO A 172 10.12 8.11 -15.72
N HIS A 173 11.00 8.37 -14.74
CA HIS A 173 12.03 7.45 -14.26
C HIS A 173 12.04 7.37 -12.74
N LEU A 174 12.33 6.17 -12.25
CA LEU A 174 12.44 5.85 -10.83
C LEU A 174 13.59 6.60 -10.12
N SER A 175 14.64 7.01 -10.84
CA SER A 175 15.74 7.79 -10.28
C SER A 175 15.31 9.17 -9.76
N ALA A 176 14.21 9.74 -10.29
CA ALA A 176 13.63 10.98 -9.76
C ALA A 176 12.90 10.76 -8.42
N LEU A 177 12.55 9.52 -8.07
CA LEU A 177 11.75 9.23 -6.87
C LEU A 177 12.45 9.57 -5.56
N GLY A 178 13.79 9.61 -5.50
CA GLY A 178 14.49 9.99 -4.27
C GLY A 178 14.06 11.37 -3.74
N ILE A 179 13.90 12.34 -4.65
CA ILE A 179 13.42 13.69 -4.33
C ILE A 179 11.91 13.65 -4.01
N TRP A 180 11.11 12.96 -4.84
CA TRP A 180 9.67 12.84 -4.64
C TRP A 180 9.28 12.11 -3.35
N LEU A 181 10.08 11.16 -2.85
CA LEU A 181 9.91 10.51 -1.56
C LEU A 181 10.11 11.50 -0.40
N GLY A 182 11.13 12.36 -0.49
CA GLY A 182 11.33 13.45 0.47
C GLY A 182 10.14 14.41 0.49
N VAL A 183 9.69 14.88 -0.68
CA VAL A 183 8.50 15.74 -0.82
C VAL A 183 7.24 15.06 -0.28
N SER A 184 7.00 13.80 -0.67
CA SER A 184 5.87 12.98 -0.19
C SER A 184 5.86 12.88 1.34
N THR A 185 7.03 12.76 1.98
CA THR A 185 7.12 12.67 3.44
C THR A 185 6.83 13.99 4.13
N ILE A 186 7.28 15.12 3.57
CA ILE A 186 6.94 16.45 4.11
C ILE A 186 5.42 16.66 4.02
N LEU A 187 4.81 16.34 2.87
CA LEU A 187 3.38 16.43 2.67
C LEU A 187 2.59 15.49 3.60
N SER A 188 3.10 14.29 3.88
CA SER A 188 2.45 13.35 4.81
C SER A 188 2.51 13.82 6.26
N LEU A 189 3.66 14.34 6.71
CA LEU A 189 3.78 14.95 8.03
C LEU A 189 2.82 16.13 8.21
N ILE A 190 2.62 16.97 7.20
CA ILE A 190 1.67 18.10 7.27
C ILE A 190 0.25 17.61 7.56
N TYR A 191 -0.32 16.69 6.75
CA TYR A 191 -1.70 16.26 6.99
C TYR A 191 -1.84 15.37 8.24
N ILE A 192 -0.81 14.59 8.61
CA ILE A 192 -0.82 13.77 9.84
C ILE A 192 -0.86 14.69 11.08
N ILE A 193 0.02 15.69 11.14
CA ILE A 193 0.08 16.63 12.28
C ILE A 193 -1.22 17.45 12.35
N VAL A 194 -1.72 17.95 11.22
CA VAL A 194 -2.99 18.72 11.22
C VAL A 194 -4.18 17.85 11.62
N ALA A 195 -4.31 16.64 11.06
CA ALA A 195 -5.39 15.71 11.43
C ALA A 195 -5.34 15.41 12.93
N MET A 196 -4.15 15.15 13.48
CA MET A 196 -3.94 14.89 14.89
C MET A 196 -4.32 16.10 15.77
N VAL A 197 -3.75 17.27 15.51
CA VAL A 197 -3.95 18.48 16.33
C VAL A 197 -5.41 18.94 16.30
N LEU A 198 -6.07 18.92 15.13
CA LEU A 198 -7.48 19.29 15.06
C LEU A 198 -8.39 18.23 15.70
N SER A 199 -8.09 16.93 15.56
CA SER A 199 -8.85 15.87 16.25
C SER A 199 -8.70 15.96 17.78
N VAL A 200 -7.50 16.23 18.31
CA VAL A 200 -7.30 16.47 19.76
C VAL A 200 -8.13 17.67 20.21
N LYS A 201 -8.03 18.79 19.50
CA LYS A 201 -8.76 20.03 19.81
C LYS A 201 -10.27 19.81 19.83
N ASP A 202 -10.82 19.11 18.83
CA ASP A 202 -12.26 18.85 18.73
C ASP A 202 -12.73 17.88 19.81
N GLY A 203 -11.96 16.82 20.06
CA GLY A 203 -12.24 15.87 21.14
C GLY A 203 -12.27 16.55 22.51
N VAL A 204 -11.24 17.34 22.86
CA VAL A 204 -11.21 18.10 24.12
C VAL A 204 -12.37 19.09 24.24
N LYS A 205 -12.81 19.71 23.12
CA LYS A 205 -13.92 20.67 23.09
C LYS A 205 -15.31 20.05 23.13
N THR A 206 -15.46 18.75 22.90
CA THR A 206 -16.76 18.07 22.79
C THR A 206 -16.99 17.22 24.04
N PRO A 207 -17.74 17.70 25.06
CA PRO A 207 -17.79 17.07 26.39
C PRO A 207 -18.88 15.99 26.53
N HIS A 208 -19.75 15.83 25.53
CA HIS A 208 -20.88 14.92 25.59
C HIS A 208 -20.55 13.52 25.02
N SER A 209 -21.35 12.53 25.43
CA SER A 209 -21.11 11.10 25.25
C SER A 209 -20.85 10.72 23.79
N ARG A 210 -19.58 10.55 23.43
CA ARG A 210 -19.18 10.05 22.12
C ARG A 210 -19.65 8.61 21.99
N ASN A 211 -20.48 8.34 20.98
CA ASN A 211 -20.95 6.98 20.75
C ASN A 211 -19.81 6.14 20.15
N TYR A 212 -19.45 5.05 20.83
CA TYR A 212 -18.49 4.04 20.36
C TYR A 212 -19.15 2.70 20.04
N GLU A 213 -20.50 2.63 20.09
CA GLU A 213 -21.24 1.45 19.66
C GLU A 213 -21.02 1.20 18.18
N ILE A 214 -20.69 -0.05 17.86
CA ILE A 214 -20.69 -0.54 16.49
C ILE A 214 -22.14 -0.47 16.01
N GLN A 215 -22.41 0.28 14.93
CA GLN A 215 -23.77 0.51 14.43
C GLN A 215 -24.24 -0.62 13.48
N GLY A 216 -25.55 -0.64 13.18
CA GLY A 216 -26.17 -1.56 12.21
C GLY A 216 -26.81 -2.82 12.81
N SER A 217 -27.49 -3.60 11.96
CA SER A 217 -28.10 -4.88 12.36
C SER A 217 -27.06 -5.98 12.55
N SER A 218 -27.39 -7.05 13.29
CA SER A 218 -26.46 -8.16 13.59
C SER A 218 -25.79 -8.75 12.35
N ILE A 219 -26.55 -8.91 11.26
CA ILE A 219 -26.02 -9.40 9.97
C ILE A 219 -25.08 -8.35 9.34
N SER A 220 -25.46 -7.07 9.35
CA SER A 220 -24.60 -5.99 8.84
C SER A 220 -23.27 -5.94 9.59
N LYS A 221 -23.32 -5.99 10.94
CA LYS A 221 -22.15 -6.00 11.82
C LYS A 221 -21.17 -7.11 11.46
N LEU A 222 -21.64 -8.34 11.25
CA LEU A 222 -20.77 -9.47 10.86
C LEU A 222 -20.03 -9.18 9.55
N PHE A 223 -20.70 -8.64 8.54
CA PHE A 223 -20.06 -8.27 7.27
C PHE A 223 -19.08 -7.10 7.43
N THR A 224 -19.45 -6.02 8.14
CA THR A 224 -18.56 -4.87 8.32
C THR A 224 -17.33 -5.21 9.18
N ILE A 225 -17.48 -6.06 10.21
CA ILE A 225 -16.35 -6.59 11.01
C ILE A 225 -15.43 -7.45 10.15
N THR A 226 -15.99 -8.33 9.32
CA THR A 226 -15.20 -9.20 8.42
C THR A 226 -14.45 -8.39 7.36
N ALA A 227 -15.08 -7.33 6.83
CA ALA A 227 -14.45 -6.38 5.92
C ALA A 227 -13.33 -5.57 6.61
N ALA A 228 -13.58 -5.10 7.84
CA ALA A 228 -12.57 -4.39 8.63
C ALA A 228 -11.37 -5.26 9.02
N ALA A 229 -11.56 -6.58 9.19
CA ALA A 229 -10.44 -7.52 9.34
C ALA A 229 -9.55 -7.60 8.08
N ALA A 230 -10.12 -7.41 6.88
CA ALA A 230 -9.35 -7.27 5.65
C ALA A 230 -8.65 -5.90 5.58
N ASN A 231 -9.28 -4.82 6.09
CA ASN A 231 -8.66 -3.51 6.21
C ASN A 231 -7.45 -3.51 7.15
N LEU A 232 -7.52 -4.20 8.30
CA LEU A 232 -6.39 -4.42 9.21
C LEU A 232 -5.17 -5.01 8.49
N VAL A 233 -5.41 -5.94 7.56
CA VAL A 233 -4.36 -6.57 6.75
C VAL A 233 -3.86 -5.63 5.65
N PHE A 234 -4.79 -4.92 4.98
CA PHE A 234 -4.48 -3.97 3.91
C PHE A 234 -3.51 -2.87 4.38
N VAL A 235 -3.65 -2.38 5.62
CA VAL A 235 -2.73 -1.43 6.27
C VAL A 235 -1.26 -1.84 6.15
N PHE A 236 -0.96 -3.14 6.27
CA PHE A 236 0.40 -3.69 6.30
C PHE A 236 0.80 -4.37 4.98
N ASN A 237 0.25 -3.92 3.83
CA ASN A 237 0.48 -4.54 2.53
C ASN A 237 1.97 -4.71 2.19
N THR A 238 2.36 -5.93 1.80
CA THR A 238 3.76 -6.31 1.55
C THR A 238 4.07 -6.54 0.08
N GLY A 239 3.16 -6.18 -0.84
CA GLY A 239 3.22 -6.53 -2.26
C GLY A 239 4.45 -6.05 -3.04
N MET A 240 5.21 -5.09 -2.48
CA MET A 240 6.47 -4.55 -3.03
C MET A 240 7.70 -4.83 -2.15
N LEU A 241 7.59 -5.69 -1.12
CA LEU A 241 8.68 -5.91 -0.16
C LEU A 241 9.96 -6.46 -0.82
N PRO A 242 9.92 -7.52 -1.67
CA PRO A 242 11.12 -8.01 -2.36
C PRO A 242 11.74 -6.95 -3.29
N GLU A 243 10.89 -6.19 -3.98
CA GLU A 243 11.30 -5.13 -4.90
C GLU A 243 12.02 -3.98 -4.16
N ILE A 244 11.56 -3.60 -2.96
CA ILE A 244 12.27 -2.67 -2.07
C ILE A 244 13.56 -3.31 -1.52
N GLN A 245 13.53 -4.58 -1.14
CA GLN A 245 14.71 -5.31 -0.65
C GLN A 245 15.81 -5.48 -1.74
N ALA A 246 15.45 -5.34 -3.01
CA ALA A 246 16.42 -5.36 -4.11
C ALA A 246 17.37 -4.15 -4.12
N THR A 247 17.01 -3.00 -3.54
CA THR A 247 17.91 -1.83 -3.46
C THR A 247 18.86 -1.87 -2.26
N VAL A 248 18.48 -2.59 -1.19
CA VAL A 248 19.24 -2.72 0.07
C VAL A 248 20.66 -3.21 -0.16
N LYS A 249 21.65 -2.56 0.47
CA LYS A 249 23.06 -2.96 0.46
C LYS A 249 23.35 -4.21 1.31
N GLN A 250 24.42 -4.94 0.98
CA GLN A 250 24.85 -6.09 1.76
C GLN A 250 25.23 -5.71 3.22
N PRO A 251 24.99 -6.57 4.24
CA PRO A 251 24.26 -7.86 4.20
C PRO A 251 22.74 -7.66 4.06
N VAL A 252 22.16 -8.08 2.93
CA VAL A 252 20.81 -7.67 2.48
C VAL A 252 19.73 -8.08 3.47
N VAL A 253 19.64 -9.38 3.81
CA VAL A 253 18.61 -9.90 4.73
C VAL A 253 18.70 -9.26 6.12
N LYS A 254 19.90 -9.09 6.66
CA LYS A 254 20.12 -8.50 8.00
C LYS A 254 19.74 -7.01 8.02
N ASN A 255 20.06 -6.27 6.96
CA ASN A 255 19.68 -4.87 6.81
C ASN A 255 18.16 -4.71 6.62
N MET A 256 17.53 -5.57 5.82
CA MET A 256 16.08 -5.54 5.63
C MET A 256 15.31 -5.87 6.93
N VAL A 257 15.76 -6.86 7.70
CA VAL A 257 15.13 -7.21 8.98
C VAL A 257 15.24 -6.05 10.00
N LYS A 258 16.36 -5.30 10.03
CA LYS A 258 16.45 -4.06 10.82
C LYS A 258 15.45 -3.00 10.38
N ALA A 259 15.30 -2.81 9.06
CA ALA A 259 14.36 -1.85 8.48
C ALA A 259 12.90 -2.21 8.82
N LEU A 260 12.55 -3.50 8.75
CA LEU A 260 11.25 -4.03 9.18
C LEU A 260 11.00 -3.80 10.67
N TYR A 261 11.97 -4.08 11.55
CA TYR A 261 11.80 -3.80 12.98
C TYR A 261 11.57 -2.31 13.25
N PHE A 262 12.27 -1.41 12.57
CA PHE A 262 12.03 0.03 12.70
C PHE A 262 10.62 0.43 12.21
N GLN A 263 10.22 -0.04 11.03
CA GLN A 263 8.89 0.22 10.45
C GLN A 263 7.77 -0.24 11.39
N PHE A 264 7.83 -1.48 11.89
CA PHE A 264 6.79 -2.09 12.72
C PHE A 264 6.84 -1.68 14.21
N THR A 265 7.80 -0.84 14.60
CA THR A 265 7.86 -0.24 15.96
C THR A 265 7.62 1.27 15.90
N LEU A 266 8.66 2.06 15.58
CA LEU A 266 8.57 3.52 15.50
C LEU A 266 7.78 3.99 14.29
N GLY A 267 7.88 3.28 13.16
CA GLY A 267 7.22 3.65 11.92
C GLY A 267 5.69 3.59 11.95
N LEU A 268 5.07 2.80 12.85
CA LEU A 268 3.60 2.73 12.98
C LEU A 268 3.01 3.83 13.85
N LEU A 269 3.82 4.53 14.64
CA LEU A 269 3.33 5.50 15.63
C LEU A 269 2.50 6.64 15.01
N PRO A 270 2.87 7.26 13.87
CA PRO A 270 2.07 8.36 13.31
C PRO A 270 0.69 7.88 12.81
N MET A 271 0.65 6.72 12.15
CA MET A 271 -0.60 6.05 11.76
C MET A 271 -1.49 5.73 12.96
N TYR A 272 -0.95 5.04 13.98
CA TYR A 272 -1.70 4.70 15.19
C TYR A 272 -2.20 5.95 15.92
N ALA A 273 -1.40 7.02 15.97
CA ALA A 273 -1.84 8.29 16.54
C ALA A 273 -3.05 8.86 15.78
N VAL A 274 -3.02 8.93 14.45
CA VAL A 274 -4.17 9.40 13.65
C VAL A 274 -5.41 8.51 13.83
N MET A 275 -5.23 7.19 13.85
CA MET A 275 -6.32 6.23 14.05
C MET A 275 -6.96 6.34 15.45
N PHE A 276 -6.15 6.32 16.51
CA PHE A 276 -6.69 6.33 17.87
C PHE A 276 -7.21 7.70 18.28
N ILE A 277 -6.54 8.79 17.91
CA ILE A 277 -6.98 10.15 18.22
C ILE A 277 -8.22 10.52 17.39
N GLY A 278 -8.26 10.16 16.11
CA GLY A 278 -9.44 10.37 15.27
C GLY A 278 -10.66 9.61 15.79
N TYR A 279 -10.50 8.32 16.13
CA TYR A 279 -11.61 7.54 16.66
C TYR A 279 -12.03 8.01 18.06
N TRP A 280 -11.08 8.40 18.92
CA TRP A 280 -11.37 9.04 20.21
C TRP A 280 -12.13 10.36 20.04
N ALA A 281 -11.81 11.17 19.05
CA ALA A 281 -12.47 12.47 18.83
C ALA A 281 -13.91 12.32 18.30
N TYR A 282 -14.15 11.40 17.36
CA TYR A 282 -15.41 11.35 16.58
C TYR A 282 -16.24 10.07 16.77
N GLY A 283 -15.70 9.02 17.39
CA GLY A 283 -16.39 7.76 17.66
C GLY A 283 -16.97 7.11 16.40
N SER A 284 -18.19 6.58 16.51
CA SER A 284 -18.94 5.99 15.40
C SER A 284 -19.29 6.98 14.27
N SER A 285 -19.16 8.28 14.50
CA SER A 285 -19.39 9.34 13.50
C SER A 285 -18.12 9.69 12.69
N THR A 286 -17.03 8.95 12.87
CA THR A 286 -15.83 9.10 12.03
C THR A 286 -16.15 8.71 10.58
N SER A 287 -15.94 9.63 9.65
CA SER A 287 -16.11 9.37 8.22
C SER A 287 -14.97 8.52 7.65
N THR A 288 -15.15 8.02 6.43
CA THR A 288 -14.11 7.31 5.66
C THR A 288 -12.94 8.19 5.23
N TYR A 289 -12.98 9.51 5.48
CA TYR A 289 -11.88 10.44 5.24
C TYR A 289 -11.80 11.47 6.37
N LEU A 290 -10.95 11.20 7.36
CA LEU A 290 -10.90 11.87 8.67
C LEU A 290 -10.87 13.41 8.60
N LEU A 291 -10.23 14.01 7.58
CA LEU A 291 -10.18 15.47 7.43
C LEU A 291 -11.55 16.13 7.12
N ASN A 292 -12.59 15.34 6.82
CA ASN A 292 -13.96 15.84 6.77
C ASN A 292 -14.53 16.10 8.17
N ASN A 293 -14.14 15.33 9.19
CA ASN A 293 -14.63 15.49 10.56
C ASN A 293 -14.01 16.67 11.32
N VAL A 294 -12.80 17.12 10.93
CA VAL A 294 -12.03 18.08 11.72
C VAL A 294 -12.51 19.53 11.61
N ASN A 295 -12.49 20.27 12.71
CA ASN A 295 -12.96 21.66 12.80
C ASN A 295 -11.80 22.60 13.12
N GLY A 296 -11.60 23.63 12.29
CA GLY A 296 -10.46 24.53 12.44
C GLY A 296 -10.46 25.66 11.41
N PRO A 297 -9.44 26.53 11.46
CA PRO A 297 -9.28 27.61 10.49
C PRO A 297 -9.23 27.05 9.07
N VAL A 298 -9.93 27.72 8.15
CA VAL A 298 -10.06 27.30 6.73
C VAL A 298 -8.71 27.02 6.10
N TRP A 299 -7.71 27.89 6.31
CA TRP A 299 -6.37 27.72 5.75
C TRP A 299 -5.66 26.45 6.25
N VAL A 300 -5.86 26.04 7.51
CA VAL A 300 -5.26 24.83 8.09
C VAL A 300 -5.88 23.58 7.45
N LYS A 301 -7.21 23.55 7.32
CA LYS A 301 -7.91 22.46 6.64
C LYS A 301 -7.56 22.40 5.15
N ALA A 302 -7.45 23.54 4.47
CA ALA A 302 -7.04 23.60 3.07
C ALA A 302 -5.61 23.08 2.88
N LEU A 303 -4.66 23.52 3.72
CA LEU A 303 -3.26 23.05 3.69
C LEU A 303 -3.15 21.53 3.86
N ALA A 304 -3.88 20.94 4.82
CA ALA A 304 -3.86 19.49 5.03
C ALA A 304 -4.46 18.71 3.85
N ASN A 305 -5.61 19.16 3.31
CA ASN A 305 -6.23 18.49 2.18
C ASN A 305 -5.43 18.63 0.87
N ILE A 306 -4.85 19.81 0.60
CA ILE A 306 -3.93 20.00 -0.54
C ILE A 306 -2.68 19.12 -0.37
N SER A 307 -2.15 19.01 0.84
CA SER A 307 -0.99 18.15 1.12
C SER A 307 -1.34 16.67 0.92
N ALA A 308 -2.50 16.21 1.41
CA ALA A 308 -2.98 14.85 1.21
C ALA A 308 -3.19 14.54 -0.27
N PHE A 309 -3.78 15.46 -1.04
CA PHE A 309 -3.94 15.35 -2.49
C PHE A 309 -2.59 15.18 -3.21
N LEU A 310 -1.65 16.10 -3.01
CA LEU A 310 -0.34 16.07 -3.67
C LEU A 310 0.49 14.84 -3.26
N GLN A 311 0.43 14.44 -1.98
CA GLN A 311 1.07 13.22 -1.49
C GLN A 311 0.51 11.97 -2.16
N THR A 312 -0.82 11.93 -2.34
CA THR A 312 -1.52 10.82 -2.99
C THR A 312 -1.12 10.67 -4.46
N VAL A 313 -0.98 11.78 -5.20
CA VAL A 313 -0.48 11.78 -6.60
C VAL A 313 0.92 11.14 -6.68
N ILE A 314 1.82 11.50 -5.77
CA ILE A 314 3.17 10.95 -5.72
C ILE A 314 3.15 9.46 -5.33
N CYS A 315 2.39 9.09 -4.30
CA CYS A 315 2.28 7.69 -3.86
C CYS A 315 1.69 6.79 -4.94
N LEU A 316 0.60 7.20 -5.59
CA LEU A 316 0.04 6.46 -6.73
C LEU A 316 1.09 6.24 -7.83
N HIS A 317 1.90 7.25 -8.15
CA HIS A 317 2.96 7.07 -9.14
C HIS A 317 4.01 6.01 -8.71
N ILE A 318 4.39 5.99 -7.43
CA ILE A 318 5.30 4.99 -6.86
C ILE A 318 4.68 3.58 -6.95
N PHE A 319 3.44 3.39 -6.48
CA PHE A 319 2.75 2.08 -6.50
C PHE A 319 2.36 1.61 -7.91
N ALA A 320 2.12 2.52 -8.86
CA ALA A 320 1.91 2.19 -10.26
C ALA A 320 3.22 1.85 -11.02
N SER A 321 4.37 2.26 -10.51
CA SER A 321 5.65 2.12 -11.22
C SER A 321 6.05 0.69 -11.62
N PRO A 322 5.78 -0.39 -10.84
CA PRO A 322 6.09 -1.77 -11.28
C PRO A 322 5.19 -2.23 -12.43
N SER A 323 3.98 -1.67 -12.54
CA SER A 323 3.07 -1.91 -13.68
C SER A 323 3.57 -1.19 -14.93
N TYR A 324 4.05 0.06 -14.79
CA TYR A 324 4.66 0.81 -15.89
C TYR A 324 5.95 0.16 -16.39
N GLU A 325 6.85 -0.26 -15.50
CA GLU A 325 8.07 -0.99 -15.86
C GLU A 325 7.74 -2.27 -16.64
N TYR A 326 6.73 -3.03 -16.23
CA TYR A 326 6.29 -4.22 -16.94
C TYR A 326 5.79 -3.91 -18.36
N MET A 327 5.01 -2.84 -18.54
CA MET A 327 4.55 -2.40 -19.85
C MET A 327 5.72 -1.94 -20.73
N ASP A 328 6.54 -1.02 -20.23
CA ASP A 328 7.71 -0.47 -20.94
C ASP A 328 8.68 -1.60 -21.36
N THR A 329 8.87 -2.62 -20.50
CA THR A 329 9.69 -3.82 -20.80
C THR A 329 9.04 -4.73 -21.84
N LYS A 330 7.75 -5.09 -21.66
CA LYS A 330 7.04 -6.05 -22.54
C LYS A 330 6.92 -5.54 -23.97
N PHE A 331 6.72 -4.23 -24.14
CA PHE A 331 6.61 -3.58 -25.44
C PHE A 331 7.97 -3.09 -25.98
N GLY A 332 9.08 -3.48 -25.33
CA GLY A 332 10.43 -3.42 -25.89
C GLY A 332 11.03 -2.02 -26.04
N ILE A 333 10.62 -1.07 -25.19
CA ILE A 333 10.99 0.34 -25.36
C ILE A 333 12.40 0.59 -24.86
N LYS A 334 13.31 0.84 -25.81
CA LYS A 334 14.68 1.28 -25.57
C LYS A 334 14.89 2.67 -26.19
N GLY A 335 15.60 3.55 -25.49
CA GLY A 335 16.01 4.86 -26.00
C GLY A 335 15.50 6.05 -25.17
N GLY A 336 15.66 7.25 -25.76
CA GLY A 336 15.42 8.53 -25.09
C GLY A 336 13.99 8.74 -24.60
N THR A 337 13.86 9.50 -23.52
CA THR A 337 12.60 9.71 -22.78
C THR A 337 11.57 10.57 -23.53
N PHE A 338 12.04 11.52 -24.33
CA PHE A 338 11.23 12.47 -25.08
C PHE A 338 11.15 12.11 -26.58
N VAL A 339 11.60 10.92 -26.98
CA VAL A 339 11.39 10.42 -28.35
C VAL A 339 9.89 10.27 -28.57
N LEU A 340 9.35 10.88 -29.63
CA LEU A 340 7.91 10.98 -29.88
C LEU A 340 7.17 9.63 -29.78
N LYS A 341 7.77 8.55 -30.31
CA LYS A 341 7.26 7.17 -30.22
C LYS A 341 7.13 6.68 -28.76
N ASN A 342 8.12 6.99 -27.93
CA ASN A 342 8.18 6.58 -26.52
C ASN A 342 7.20 7.43 -25.68
N LEU A 343 7.04 8.71 -26.01
CA LEU A 343 6.07 9.60 -25.39
C LEU A 343 4.62 9.19 -25.73
N LEU A 344 4.32 8.94 -27.00
CA LEU A 344 3.00 8.46 -27.44
C LEU A 344 2.64 7.11 -26.80
N PHE A 345 3.58 6.17 -26.75
CA PHE A 345 3.37 4.92 -26.01
C PHE A 345 3.10 5.19 -24.53
N ARG A 346 3.89 6.04 -23.86
CA ARG A 346 3.68 6.35 -22.44
C ARG A 346 2.31 6.95 -22.18
N ILE A 347 1.85 7.86 -23.04
CA ILE A 347 0.51 8.44 -22.97
C ILE A 347 -0.55 7.35 -23.09
N MET A 348 -0.46 6.46 -24.09
CA MET A 348 -1.44 5.37 -24.24
C MET A 348 -1.38 4.34 -23.11
N ALA A 349 -0.19 3.92 -22.70
CA ALA A 349 0.03 2.88 -21.69
C ALA A 349 -0.31 3.36 -20.28
N ARG A 350 0.35 4.43 -19.80
CA ARG A 350 0.15 4.97 -18.44
C ARG A 350 -1.16 5.75 -18.35
N GLY A 351 -1.51 6.53 -19.38
CA GLY A 351 -2.78 7.24 -19.45
C GLY A 351 -3.97 6.30 -19.60
N GLY A 352 -3.88 5.24 -20.41
CA GLY A 352 -4.92 4.22 -20.51
C GLY A 352 -5.13 3.44 -19.21
N TYR A 353 -4.05 3.02 -18.55
CA TYR A 353 -4.10 2.41 -17.22
C TYR A 353 -4.80 3.32 -16.20
N LEU A 354 -4.38 4.58 -16.12
CA LEU A 354 -4.97 5.53 -15.17
C LEU A 354 -6.40 5.94 -15.55
N ALA A 355 -6.75 6.01 -16.82
CA ALA A 355 -8.13 6.27 -17.24
C ALA A 355 -9.08 5.15 -16.79
N VAL A 356 -8.68 3.88 -16.93
CA VAL A 356 -9.45 2.73 -16.44
C VAL A 356 -9.57 2.75 -14.90
N SER A 357 -8.47 2.98 -14.18
CA SER A 357 -8.51 3.10 -12.71
C SER A 357 -9.37 4.28 -12.25
N THR A 358 -9.30 5.43 -12.94
CA THR A 358 -10.10 6.63 -12.63
C THR A 358 -11.58 6.39 -12.88
N LEU A 359 -11.94 5.76 -14.01
CA LEU A 359 -13.32 5.42 -14.32
C LEU A 359 -13.91 4.49 -13.26
N LEU A 360 -13.18 3.43 -12.88
CA LEU A 360 -13.63 2.51 -11.84
C LEU A 360 -13.80 3.22 -10.48
N SER A 361 -12.86 4.09 -10.12
CA SER A 361 -12.91 4.91 -8.91
C SER A 361 -14.09 5.89 -8.88
N ALA A 362 -14.45 6.46 -10.04
CA ALA A 362 -15.55 7.41 -10.16
C ALA A 362 -16.93 6.73 -10.20
N LEU A 363 -17.00 5.49 -10.69
CA LEU A 363 -18.21 4.67 -10.69
C LEU A 363 -18.53 4.10 -9.30
N LEU A 364 -17.51 3.76 -8.50
CA LEU A 364 -17.64 3.11 -7.19
C LEU A 364 -16.74 3.82 -6.15
N PRO A 365 -17.07 5.04 -5.70
CA PRO A 365 -16.23 5.85 -4.81
C PRO A 365 -16.17 5.37 -3.34
N PHE A 366 -16.38 4.08 -3.08
CA PHE A 366 -16.45 3.46 -1.76
C PHE A 366 -15.05 3.11 -1.22
N LEU A 367 -14.33 4.09 -0.68
CA LEU A 367 -12.94 3.93 -0.24
C LEU A 367 -12.73 2.72 0.70
N GLY A 368 -13.58 2.58 1.72
CA GLY A 368 -13.45 1.49 2.72
C GLY A 368 -13.70 0.10 2.15
N ASP A 369 -14.61 -0.01 1.20
CA ASP A 369 -14.91 -1.27 0.51
C ASP A 369 -13.80 -1.65 -0.47
N PHE A 370 -13.22 -0.66 -1.19
CA PHE A 370 -12.04 -0.88 -2.03
C PHE A 370 -10.84 -1.37 -1.22
N MET A 371 -10.59 -0.78 -0.06
CA MET A 371 -9.54 -1.22 0.87
C MET A 371 -9.80 -2.67 1.33
N SER A 372 -11.07 -2.98 1.67
CA SER A 372 -11.44 -4.31 2.15
C SER A 372 -11.32 -5.36 1.06
N LEU A 373 -11.82 -5.09 -0.15
CA LEU A 373 -11.72 -5.97 -1.30
C LEU A 373 -10.25 -6.20 -1.68
N THR A 374 -9.42 -5.15 -1.61
CA THR A 374 -7.98 -5.27 -1.88
C THR A 374 -7.28 -6.15 -0.84
N GLY A 375 -7.58 -5.91 0.45
CA GLY A 375 -7.16 -6.74 1.56
C GLY A 375 -7.51 -8.21 1.34
N ALA A 376 -8.78 -8.47 1.03
CA ALA A 376 -9.35 -9.80 0.88
C ALA A 376 -8.80 -10.60 -0.30
N VAL A 377 -8.85 -10.02 -1.50
CA VAL A 377 -8.57 -10.72 -2.78
C VAL A 377 -7.07 -10.79 -3.06
N SER A 378 -6.27 -9.86 -2.54
CA SER A 378 -4.87 -9.74 -2.94
C SER A 378 -3.88 -9.66 -1.79
N THR A 379 -4.13 -8.82 -0.76
CA THR A 379 -3.17 -8.66 0.33
C THR A 379 -3.08 -9.90 1.21
N ILE A 380 -4.20 -10.51 1.62
CA ILE A 380 -4.18 -11.75 2.42
C ILE A 380 -3.48 -12.90 1.65
N PRO A 381 -3.83 -13.20 0.37
CA PRO A 381 -3.12 -14.21 -0.40
C PRO A 381 -1.62 -13.96 -0.58
N LEU A 382 -1.21 -12.73 -0.94
CA LEU A 382 0.20 -12.40 -1.16
C LEU A 382 1.01 -12.34 0.15
N THR A 383 0.47 -11.66 1.16
CA THR A 383 1.18 -11.36 2.42
C THR A 383 1.24 -12.57 3.33
N PHE A 384 0.14 -13.31 3.50
CA PHE A 384 0.08 -14.36 4.54
C PHE A 384 0.08 -15.77 3.99
N ILE A 385 -0.77 -16.07 3.00
CA ILE A 385 -0.88 -17.43 2.46
C ILE A 385 0.41 -17.78 1.72
N LEU A 386 0.79 -16.97 0.73
CA LEU A 386 1.94 -17.20 -0.13
C LEU A 386 3.26 -17.12 0.65
N ALA A 387 3.45 -16.14 1.53
CA ALA A 387 4.67 -16.00 2.34
C ALA A 387 4.93 -17.21 3.26
N ASN A 388 3.91 -17.63 4.02
CA ASN A 388 4.05 -18.79 4.91
C ASN A 388 4.30 -20.07 4.12
N HIS A 389 3.56 -20.29 3.03
CA HIS A 389 3.70 -21.49 2.23
C HIS A 389 5.04 -21.55 1.48
N MET A 390 5.51 -20.42 0.91
CA MET A 390 6.83 -20.29 0.29
C MET A 390 7.94 -20.60 1.27
N TYR A 391 7.89 -20.03 2.48
CA TYR A 391 8.91 -20.28 3.50
C TYR A 391 8.91 -21.73 3.98
N TYR A 392 7.73 -22.30 4.22
CA TYR A 392 7.57 -23.72 4.51
C TYR A 392 8.20 -24.60 3.43
N LYS A 393 7.88 -24.38 2.14
CA LYS A 393 8.41 -25.21 1.05
C LYS A 393 9.92 -25.00 0.83
N ALA A 394 10.41 -23.77 0.92
CA ALA A 394 11.82 -23.45 0.71
C ALA A 394 12.74 -23.91 1.85
N LYS A 395 12.22 -24.08 3.07
CA LYS A 395 13.01 -24.47 4.26
C LYS A 395 12.55 -25.78 4.90
N ASN A 396 11.69 -26.57 4.24
CA ASN A 396 11.03 -27.77 4.79
C ASN A 396 11.96 -28.69 5.60
N ASP A 397 13.16 -28.95 5.10
CA ASP A 397 14.13 -29.89 5.70
C ASP A 397 14.83 -29.32 6.95
N LYS A 398 14.67 -28.01 7.20
CA LYS A 398 15.22 -27.27 8.35
C LYS A 398 14.16 -26.82 9.35
N LEU A 399 12.90 -27.24 9.19
CA LEU A 399 11.77 -26.85 10.04
C LEU A 399 11.34 -27.99 10.96
N ASN A 400 11.11 -27.69 12.23
CA ASN A 400 10.58 -28.64 13.20
C ASN A 400 9.07 -28.86 12.98
N THR A 401 8.51 -30.01 13.39
CA THR A 401 7.09 -30.36 13.20
C THR A 401 6.12 -29.27 13.66
N MET A 402 6.40 -28.62 14.80
CA MET A 402 5.58 -27.51 15.31
C MET A 402 5.63 -26.25 14.41
N GLN A 403 6.77 -25.97 13.78
CA GLN A 403 6.88 -24.87 12.81
C GLN A 403 6.14 -25.21 11.51
N LYS A 404 6.19 -26.47 11.06
CA LYS A 404 5.42 -26.95 9.90
C LYS A 404 3.91 -26.81 10.15
N LEU A 405 3.44 -27.21 11.33
CA LEU A 405 2.05 -27.05 11.76
C LEU A 405 1.64 -25.56 11.85
N TRP A 406 2.49 -24.71 12.42
CA TRP A 406 2.25 -23.26 12.51
C TRP A 406 2.07 -22.61 11.13
N HIS A 407 2.94 -22.90 10.16
CA HIS A 407 2.79 -22.36 8.80
C HIS A 407 1.51 -22.86 8.12
N TRP A 408 1.15 -24.13 8.29
CA TRP A 408 -0.10 -24.69 7.75
C TRP A 408 -1.35 -24.09 8.39
N LEU A 409 -1.36 -23.88 9.70
CA LEU A 409 -2.45 -23.22 10.41
C LEU A 409 -2.67 -21.81 9.86
N ASN A 410 -1.59 -21.03 9.71
CA ASN A 410 -1.67 -19.71 9.09
C ASN A 410 -2.23 -19.78 7.65
N VAL A 411 -1.72 -20.68 6.81
CA VAL A 411 -2.21 -20.87 5.43
C VAL A 411 -3.72 -21.17 5.40
N VAL A 412 -4.23 -22.08 6.25
CA VAL A 412 -5.65 -22.42 6.30
C VAL A 412 -6.49 -21.26 6.83
N PHE A 413 -6.10 -20.66 7.96
CA PHE A 413 -6.80 -19.54 8.58
C PHE A 413 -6.94 -18.35 7.63
N PHE A 414 -5.82 -17.92 7.01
CA PHE A 414 -5.83 -16.80 6.08
C PHE A 414 -6.54 -17.12 4.76
N SER A 415 -6.58 -18.39 4.32
CA SER A 415 -7.41 -18.81 3.18
C SER A 415 -8.90 -18.64 3.47
N LEU A 416 -9.38 -19.12 4.62
CA LEU A 416 -10.78 -18.98 5.04
C LEU A 416 -11.14 -17.50 5.23
N MET A 417 -10.25 -16.71 5.85
CA MET A 417 -10.45 -15.28 6.06
C MET A 417 -10.49 -14.50 4.73
N SER A 418 -9.64 -14.83 3.76
CA SER A 418 -9.65 -14.23 2.41
C SER A 418 -10.98 -14.47 1.69
N VAL A 419 -11.52 -15.69 1.73
CA VAL A 419 -12.83 -16.02 1.13
C VAL A 419 -13.96 -15.27 1.84
N ALA A 420 -14.02 -15.32 3.17
CA ALA A 420 -15.05 -14.65 3.96
C ALA A 420 -15.04 -13.12 3.75
N ALA A 421 -13.85 -12.52 3.76
CA ALA A 421 -13.68 -11.08 3.51
C ALA A 421 -13.99 -10.68 2.07
N THR A 422 -13.75 -11.55 1.08
CA THR A 422 -14.13 -11.27 -0.31
C THR A 422 -15.65 -11.23 -0.46
N ILE A 423 -16.35 -12.19 0.14
CA ILE A 423 -17.83 -12.21 0.17
C ILE A 423 -18.37 -10.97 0.91
N ALA A 424 -17.74 -10.59 2.03
CA ALA A 424 -18.13 -9.40 2.79
C ALA A 424 -17.96 -8.10 2.00
N ALA A 425 -16.79 -7.88 1.40
CA ALA A 425 -16.50 -6.69 0.61
C ALA A 425 -17.42 -6.59 -0.62
N LEU A 426 -17.62 -7.69 -1.36
CA LEU A 426 -18.56 -7.70 -2.49
C LEU A 426 -19.99 -7.40 -2.06
N ARG A 427 -20.44 -7.91 -0.90
CA ARG A 427 -21.78 -7.60 -0.37
C ARG A 427 -21.92 -6.13 0.01
N LEU A 428 -20.91 -5.53 0.67
CA LEU A 428 -20.93 -4.11 1.02
C LEU A 428 -21.00 -3.25 -0.23
N ILE A 429 -20.14 -3.49 -1.23
CA ILE A 429 -20.17 -2.79 -2.53
C ILE A 429 -21.56 -2.88 -3.16
N VAL A 430 -22.19 -4.06 -3.17
CA VAL A 430 -23.54 -4.25 -3.74
C VAL A 430 -24.64 -3.55 -2.94
N VAL A 431 -24.50 -3.43 -1.61
CA VAL A 431 -25.46 -2.70 -0.77
C VAL A 431 -25.30 -1.19 -0.96
N ASP A 432 -24.08 -0.68 -0.94
CA ASP A 432 -23.80 0.75 -1.08
C ASP A 432 -24.08 1.23 -2.52
N SER A 433 -23.80 0.39 -3.53
CA SER A 433 -24.18 0.65 -4.93
C SER A 433 -25.69 0.68 -5.19
N LYS A 434 -26.54 0.12 -4.30
CA LYS A 434 -28.01 0.24 -4.43
C LYS A 434 -28.53 1.59 -3.95
N ASN A 435 -27.80 2.24 -3.04
CA ASN A 435 -28.14 3.56 -2.52
C ASN A 435 -27.44 4.68 -3.32
N PHE A 436 -26.42 4.33 -4.11
CA PHE A 436 -25.66 5.24 -4.96
C PHE A 436 -26.23 5.25 -6.39
N HIS A 437 -26.63 6.42 -6.88
CA HIS A 437 -26.86 6.62 -8.31
C HIS A 437 -25.52 6.98 -8.98
N VAL A 438 -25.31 6.59 -10.23
CA VAL A 438 -24.08 6.95 -10.94
C VAL A 438 -23.96 8.48 -10.99
N PHE A 439 -22.87 9.01 -10.41
CA PHE A 439 -22.69 10.44 -10.15
C PHE A 439 -23.67 11.05 -9.13
N SER A 440 -24.07 10.32 -8.08
CA SER A 440 -24.55 10.92 -6.82
C SER A 440 -23.39 11.35 -5.93
N ASP A 441 -23.69 12.14 -4.91
CA ASP A 441 -22.73 12.50 -3.88
C ASP A 441 -22.90 11.55 -2.68
N LEU A 442 -21.79 11.24 -2.01
CA LEU A 442 -21.73 10.44 -0.77
C LEU A 442 -21.63 11.36 0.45
#